data_AF-A0A9E0VHN9-F1
#
_entry.id   AF-A0A9E0VHN9-F1
#
_cell.length_a   1.000
_cell.length_b   1.000
_cell.length_c   1.000
_cell.angle_alpha   90.00
_cell.angle_beta   90.00
_cell.angle_gamma   90.00
#
_symmetry.space_group_name_H-M   'P 1'
#
loop_
_entity.id
_entity.type
_entity.pdbx_description
1 polymer ?
#
loop_
_entity_poly.entity_id
_entity_poly.type
_entity_poly.pdbx_seq_one_letter_code
_entity_poly.pdbx_strand_id
1 'polypeptide(L)'
;MNINPFFSANLIVTNAAGEYYGIRSFMHVIACEEFLRVGNVTLTYDRLIFAKAVENRLFLQFFDPHGKSVEVHLKYNTFLPSTAPKKLRALVRKIAALMPKRKPARTNEHRAALAAADRPGAAANTVTVFSSRVSFPPFCPECGEPAATVAKLGVGALVPASDFLKTGYWLVPVCAAHRRTTPAIRVKNWSPDAREIGFELTNPDYARAFLEINNAPLDRRRPDGALLDAIVAGIREFRYVIYEYYVSAVFFSFLQLSDVHELRRDRNRFVHGLKYNAVTAVAGWWSFPTGPLVTVVTLLKNLAGGTDVTPRAVEVLKGKPFPAIEEE
;
A
#
# COMPACT_ATOMS: atom_id res chain seq x y z
N MET A 1 -30.37 8.69 -7.31
CA MET A 1 -30.87 7.34 -6.96
C MET A 1 -31.42 7.37 -5.55
N ASN A 2 -32.67 6.94 -5.34
CA ASN A 2 -33.19 6.74 -3.99
C ASN A 2 -32.57 5.46 -3.41
N ILE A 3 -31.67 5.63 -2.45
CA ILE A 3 -31.04 4.51 -1.76
C ILE A 3 -31.94 4.12 -0.60
N ASN A 4 -32.56 2.94 -0.66
CA ASN A 4 -33.38 2.39 0.42
C ASN A 4 -32.55 1.44 1.29
N PRO A 5 -31.98 1.90 2.42
CA PRO A 5 -31.18 1.03 3.26
C PRO A 5 -32.08 0.01 3.98
N PHE A 6 -31.68 -1.26 3.99
CA PHE A 6 -32.37 -2.28 4.79
C PHE A 6 -31.98 -2.21 6.27
N PHE A 7 -30.92 -1.45 6.59
CA PHE A 7 -30.52 -1.14 7.95
C PHE A 7 -29.91 0.25 8.00
N SER A 8 -30.34 1.06 8.97
CA SER A 8 -29.78 2.38 9.26
C SER A 8 -29.88 2.63 10.75
N ALA A 9 -28.76 2.87 11.43
CA ALA A 9 -28.74 3.18 12.86
C ALA A 9 -27.47 3.92 13.28
N ASN A 10 -27.60 4.78 14.28
CA ASN A 10 -26.45 5.32 15.02
C ASN A 10 -26.04 4.32 16.10
N LEU A 11 -24.82 3.81 16.01
CA LEU A 11 -24.23 2.89 16.99
C LEU A 11 -23.10 3.59 17.73
N ILE A 12 -22.83 3.19 18.97
CA ILE A 12 -21.75 3.74 19.77
C ILE A 12 -20.48 2.94 19.51
N VAL A 13 -19.36 3.60 19.29
CA VAL A 13 -18.06 2.94 19.18
C VAL A 13 -17.62 2.46 20.56
N THR A 14 -17.18 1.20 20.64
CA THR A 14 -16.75 0.55 21.87
C THR A 14 -15.43 -0.17 21.66
N ASN A 15 -14.77 -0.60 22.75
CA ASN A 15 -13.67 -1.55 22.67
C ASN A 15 -14.18 -2.99 22.47
N ALA A 16 -13.27 -3.97 22.36
CA ALA A 16 -13.63 -5.38 22.22
C ALA A 16 -14.45 -5.92 23.41
N ALA A 17 -14.26 -5.37 24.62
CA ALA A 17 -15.03 -5.72 25.81
C ALA A 17 -16.45 -5.11 25.80
N GLY A 18 -16.72 -4.13 24.93
CA GLY A 18 -17.99 -3.40 24.87
C GLY A 18 -18.07 -2.18 25.79
N GLU A 19 -16.93 -1.75 26.32
CA GLU A 19 -16.77 -0.55 27.13
C GLU A 19 -16.53 0.68 26.24
N TYR A 20 -16.82 1.86 26.80
CA TYR A 20 -16.66 3.13 26.11
C TYR A 20 -15.22 3.62 26.18
N TYR A 21 -14.70 4.12 25.06
CA TYR A 21 -13.49 4.95 25.03
C TYR A 21 -13.89 6.42 25.19
N GLY A 22 -13.67 7.02 26.37
CA GLY A 22 -13.78 8.46 26.57
C GLY A 22 -15.12 9.10 26.15
N ILE A 23 -15.04 10.19 25.38
CA ILE A 23 -16.20 10.93 24.85
C ILE A 23 -17.01 10.00 23.92
N ARG A 24 -18.32 9.89 24.15
CA ARG A 24 -19.22 9.04 23.35
C ARG A 24 -19.15 9.41 21.87
N SER A 25 -18.42 8.62 21.09
CA SER A 25 -18.42 8.71 19.63
C SER A 25 -19.52 7.83 19.06
N PHE A 26 -20.41 8.45 18.28
CA PHE A 26 -21.44 7.75 17.52
C PHE A 26 -20.93 7.51 16.10
N MET A 27 -21.28 6.36 15.56
CA MET A 27 -20.97 5.96 14.20
C MET A 27 -22.26 5.55 13.51
N HIS A 28 -22.57 6.24 12.41
CA HIS A 28 -23.75 5.92 11.63
C HIS A 28 -23.46 4.73 10.71
N VAL A 29 -24.24 3.66 10.86
CA VAL A 29 -24.12 2.45 10.04
C VAL A 29 -25.31 2.35 9.12
N ILE A 30 -25.04 2.30 7.82
CA ILE A 30 -26.05 2.14 6.77
C ILE A 30 -25.69 0.91 5.94
N ALA A 31 -26.61 -0.05 5.82
CA ALA A 31 -26.44 -1.21 4.96
C ALA A 31 -27.47 -1.20 3.83
N CYS A 32 -26.96 -1.28 2.61
CA CYS A 32 -27.69 -1.34 1.35
C CYS A 32 -27.33 -2.64 0.62
N GLU A 33 -28.01 -2.97 -0.48
CA GLU A 33 -27.74 -4.23 -1.19
C GLU A 33 -26.34 -4.29 -1.81
N GLU A 34 -25.78 -3.13 -2.17
CA GLU A 34 -24.49 -3.01 -2.85
C GLU A 34 -23.32 -2.69 -1.90
N PHE A 35 -23.60 -2.04 -0.77
CA PHE A 35 -22.57 -1.54 0.13
C PHE A 35 -23.00 -1.49 1.60
N LEU A 36 -21.99 -1.47 2.46
CA LEU A 36 -22.08 -1.20 3.90
C LEU A 36 -21.28 0.07 4.20
N ARG A 37 -21.95 1.12 4.66
CA ARG A 37 -21.31 2.36 5.11
C ARG A 37 -21.20 2.38 6.62
N VAL A 38 -19.99 2.61 7.12
CA VAL A 38 -19.63 2.63 8.55
C VAL A 38 -18.96 3.97 8.84
N GLY A 39 -19.73 4.92 9.39
CA GLY A 39 -19.29 6.32 9.51
C GLY A 39 -19.10 6.95 8.13
N ASN A 40 -17.90 7.46 7.86
CA ASN A 40 -17.52 8.05 6.57
C ASN A 40 -16.95 7.03 5.57
N VAL A 41 -16.82 5.76 5.97
CA VAL A 41 -16.22 4.71 5.15
C VAL A 41 -17.31 3.92 4.45
N THR A 42 -17.32 3.91 3.12
CA THR A 42 -18.22 3.06 2.32
C THR A 42 -17.46 1.80 1.90
N LEU A 43 -18.00 0.64 2.27
CA LEU A 43 -17.40 -0.66 2.03
C LEU A 43 -18.28 -1.47 1.09
N THR A 44 -17.69 -2.07 0.06
CA THR A 44 -18.33 -3.14 -0.70
C THR A 44 -18.24 -4.46 0.09
N TYR A 45 -19.23 -5.35 -0.07
CA TYR A 45 -19.32 -6.57 0.76
C TYR A 45 -18.17 -7.57 0.58
N ASP A 46 -17.41 -7.47 -0.51
CA ASP A 46 -16.19 -8.22 -0.76
C ASP A 46 -14.99 -7.77 0.09
N ARG A 47 -15.01 -6.53 0.62
CA ARG A 47 -13.99 -6.03 1.58
C ARG A 47 -14.30 -6.43 3.01
N LEU A 48 -15.51 -6.88 3.30
CA LEU A 48 -15.93 -7.33 4.62
C LEU A 48 -15.35 -8.72 4.88
N ILE A 49 -14.50 -8.85 5.89
CA ILE A 49 -13.91 -10.13 6.31
C ILE A 49 -14.95 -10.93 7.07
N PHE A 50 -15.57 -10.30 8.08
CA PHE A 50 -16.71 -10.86 8.78
C PHE A 50 -17.58 -9.77 9.41
N ALA A 51 -18.84 -10.13 9.65
CA ALA A 51 -19.74 -9.40 10.52
C ALA A 51 -20.36 -10.37 11.53
N LYS A 52 -20.37 -10.00 12.81
CA LYS A 52 -20.95 -10.82 13.88
C LYS A 52 -21.77 -9.94 14.82
N ALA A 53 -22.92 -10.44 15.25
CA ALA A 53 -23.75 -9.79 16.26
C ALA A 53 -23.78 -10.65 17.52
N VAL A 54 -23.41 -10.06 18.66
CA VAL A 54 -23.48 -10.70 19.99
C VAL A 54 -24.24 -9.75 20.89
N GLU A 55 -25.41 -10.16 21.39
CA GLU A 55 -26.30 -9.31 22.20
C GLU A 55 -26.64 -7.99 21.46
N ASN A 56 -26.31 -6.84 22.04
CA ASN A 56 -26.49 -5.51 21.47
C ASN A 56 -25.21 -4.97 20.80
N ARG A 57 -24.22 -5.83 20.52
CA ARG A 57 -22.94 -5.48 19.90
C ARG A 57 -22.83 -6.03 18.49
N LEU A 58 -22.27 -5.22 17.59
CA LEU A 58 -21.94 -5.53 16.21
C LEU A 58 -20.42 -5.44 16.05
N PHE A 59 -19.83 -6.54 15.64
CA PHE A 59 -18.42 -6.68 15.33
C PHE A 59 -18.29 -6.69 13.81
N LEU A 60 -17.51 -5.76 13.27
CA LEU A 60 -17.20 -5.70 11.85
C LEU A 60 -15.68 -5.78 11.71
N GLN A 61 -15.22 -6.66 10.83
CA GLN A 61 -13.84 -6.66 10.39
C GLN A 61 -13.82 -6.54 8.88
N PHE A 62 -13.08 -5.57 8.35
CA PHE A 62 -13.00 -5.29 6.92
C PHE A 62 -11.62 -4.79 6.53
N PHE A 63 -11.32 -4.82 5.24
CA PHE A 63 -10.16 -4.16 4.68
C PHE A 63 -10.50 -2.71 4.35
N ASP A 64 -9.78 -1.76 4.95
CA ASP A 64 -9.86 -0.34 4.60
C ASP A 64 -9.39 -0.08 3.15
N PRO A 65 -9.53 1.14 2.60
CA PRO A 65 -9.05 1.49 1.26
C PRO A 65 -7.61 1.04 0.96
N HIS A 66 -6.72 1.11 1.94
CA HIS A 66 -5.31 0.72 1.86
C HIS A 66 -5.08 -0.79 2.07
N GLY A 67 -6.14 -1.57 2.30
CA GLY A 67 -6.14 -3.00 2.52
C GLY A 67 -5.60 -3.44 3.89
N LYS A 68 -5.49 -2.51 4.84
CA LYS A 68 -5.27 -2.84 6.24
C LYS A 68 -6.55 -3.41 6.84
N SER A 69 -6.42 -4.49 7.62
CA SER A 69 -7.54 -5.04 8.37
C SER A 69 -7.91 -4.07 9.50
N VAL A 70 -9.14 -3.58 9.47
CA VAL A 70 -9.72 -2.73 10.50
C VAL A 70 -10.83 -3.50 11.19
N GLU A 71 -10.79 -3.51 12.51
CA GLU A 71 -11.84 -4.08 13.35
C GLU A 71 -12.58 -2.94 14.05
N VAL A 72 -13.91 -2.99 13.99
CA VAL A 72 -14.79 -1.99 14.58
C VAL A 72 -15.81 -2.70 15.45
N HIS A 73 -15.89 -2.29 16.72
CA HIS A 73 -16.86 -2.79 17.69
C HIS A 73 -17.90 -1.71 17.96
N LEU A 74 -19.14 -1.99 17.63
CA LEU A 74 -20.25 -1.05 17.71
C LEU A 74 -21.33 -1.59 18.66
N LYS A 75 -21.92 -0.72 19.48
CA LYS A 75 -22.99 -1.06 20.42
C LYS A 75 -24.24 -0.26 20.13
N TYR A 76 -25.39 -0.93 20.11
CA TYR A 76 -26.67 -0.27 19.85
C TYR A 76 -27.06 0.64 21.03
N ASN A 77 -27.34 1.92 20.77
CA ASN A 77 -27.79 2.86 21.79
C ASN A 77 -29.32 2.81 22.00
N THR A 78 -29.85 1.69 22.49
CA THR A 78 -31.27 1.60 22.83
C THR A 78 -31.47 1.14 24.25
N PHE A 79 -32.33 1.86 24.97
CA PHE A 79 -32.83 1.49 26.30
C PHE A 79 -33.75 0.26 26.28
N LEU A 80 -34.21 -0.19 25.11
CA LEU A 80 -35.03 -1.39 24.93
C LEU A 80 -34.14 -2.60 24.57
N PRO A 81 -33.77 -3.46 25.54
CA PRO A 81 -32.75 -4.49 25.34
C PRO A 81 -33.16 -5.58 24.34
N SER A 82 -34.47 -5.76 24.13
CA SER A 82 -35.02 -6.85 23.32
C SER A 82 -34.99 -6.58 21.80
N THR A 83 -34.99 -5.32 21.37
CA THR A 83 -35.13 -4.97 19.94
C THR A 83 -33.79 -4.90 19.20
N ALA A 84 -32.73 -4.42 19.86
CA ALA A 84 -31.40 -4.28 19.27
C ALA A 84 -30.80 -5.62 18.81
N PRO A 85 -30.77 -6.69 19.62
CA PRO A 85 -30.20 -7.97 19.20
C PRO A 85 -30.92 -8.55 17.98
N LYS A 86 -32.25 -8.39 17.90
CA LYS A 86 -33.04 -8.86 16.76
C LYS A 86 -32.65 -8.12 15.47
N LYS A 87 -32.52 -6.79 15.53
CA LYS A 87 -32.10 -5.95 14.40
C LYS A 87 -30.68 -6.27 13.94
N LEU A 88 -29.73 -6.38 14.87
CA LEU A 88 -28.33 -6.68 14.53
C LEU A 88 -28.16 -8.10 13.95
N ARG A 89 -28.87 -9.10 14.48
CA ARG A 89 -28.89 -10.45 13.89
C ARG A 89 -29.52 -10.49 12.51
N ALA A 90 -30.52 -9.64 12.24
CA ALA A 90 -31.13 -9.52 10.91
C ALA A 90 -30.14 -8.87 9.92
N LEU A 91 -29.47 -7.79 10.34
CA LEU A 91 -28.39 -7.15 9.60
C LEU A 91 -27.30 -8.16 9.22
N VAL A 92 -26.71 -8.85 10.21
CA VAL A 92 -25.62 -9.81 9.96
C VAL A 92 -26.05 -10.96 9.05
N ARG A 93 -27.29 -11.46 9.18
CA ARG A 93 -27.81 -12.49 8.26
C ARG A 93 -27.93 -11.97 6.83
N LYS A 94 -28.41 -10.74 6.62
CA LYS A 94 -28.53 -10.16 5.29
C LYS A 94 -27.16 -9.84 4.69
N ILE A 95 -26.23 -9.32 5.49
CA ILE A 95 -24.82 -9.17 5.10
C ILE A 95 -24.23 -10.51 4.68
N ALA A 96 -24.41 -11.58 5.46
CA ALA A 96 -23.88 -12.89 5.13
C ALA A 96 -24.45 -13.48 3.82
N ALA A 97 -25.68 -13.12 3.46
CA ALA A 97 -26.30 -13.50 2.19
C ALA A 97 -25.78 -12.67 1.00
N LEU A 98 -25.42 -11.40 1.23
CA LEU A 98 -24.87 -10.47 0.24
C LEU A 98 -23.36 -10.63 0.07
N MET A 99 -22.66 -11.10 1.10
CA MET A 99 -21.25 -11.47 0.98
C MET A 99 -21.16 -12.54 -0.10
N PRO A 100 -20.33 -12.35 -1.15
CA PRO A 100 -20.17 -13.36 -2.17
C PRO A 100 -19.83 -14.66 -1.46
N LYS A 101 -20.64 -15.72 -1.69
CA LYS A 101 -20.30 -17.08 -1.23
C LYS A 101 -18.90 -17.31 -1.75
N ARG A 102 -17.91 -17.22 -0.86
CA ARG A 102 -16.51 -17.24 -1.21
C ARG A 102 -16.21 -18.67 -1.64
N LYS A 103 -16.61 -19.01 -2.87
CA LYS A 103 -16.08 -20.16 -3.59
C LYS A 103 -14.57 -19.93 -3.51
N PRO A 104 -13.76 -20.90 -3.05
CA PRO A 104 -12.32 -20.76 -3.05
C PRO A 104 -11.82 -20.71 -4.51
N ALA A 105 -12.11 -19.62 -5.23
CA ALA A 105 -11.61 -19.31 -6.56
C ALA A 105 -10.07 -19.25 -6.52
N ARG A 106 -9.53 -18.92 -5.35
CA ARG A 106 -8.10 -18.74 -5.10
C ARG A 106 -7.22 -19.97 -5.29
N THR A 107 -7.70 -21.19 -5.11
CA THR A 107 -6.79 -22.36 -5.25
C THR A 107 -6.54 -22.71 -6.71
N ASN A 108 -7.56 -22.60 -7.56
CA ASN A 108 -7.49 -23.02 -8.95
C ASN A 108 -6.87 -21.95 -9.86
N GLU A 109 -7.18 -20.67 -9.65
CA GLU A 109 -6.53 -19.58 -10.40
C GLU A 109 -5.05 -19.43 -10.01
N HIS A 110 -4.71 -19.62 -8.72
CA HIS A 110 -3.32 -19.63 -8.27
C HIS A 110 -2.54 -20.83 -8.83
N ARG A 111 -3.13 -22.03 -8.81
CA ARG A 111 -2.53 -23.20 -9.47
C ARG A 111 -2.40 -23.02 -10.98
N ALA A 112 -3.37 -22.39 -11.62
CA ALA A 112 -3.31 -22.10 -13.05
C ALA A 112 -2.23 -21.06 -13.39
N ALA A 113 -2.04 -20.03 -12.55
CA ALA A 113 -0.98 -19.04 -12.71
C ALA A 113 0.41 -19.64 -12.47
N LEU A 114 0.58 -20.46 -11.42
CA LEU A 114 1.82 -21.22 -11.18
C LEU A 114 2.12 -22.19 -12.35
N ALA A 115 1.11 -22.97 -12.77
CA ALA A 115 1.27 -23.89 -13.89
C ALA A 115 1.49 -23.18 -15.25
N ALA A 116 1.05 -21.93 -15.40
CA ALA A 116 1.35 -21.11 -16.57
C ALA A 116 2.79 -20.55 -16.53
N ALA A 117 3.31 -20.22 -15.35
CA ALA A 117 4.70 -19.78 -15.15
C ALA A 117 5.71 -20.91 -15.42
N ASP A 118 5.33 -22.17 -15.20
CA ASP A 118 6.19 -23.34 -15.47
C ASP A 118 6.29 -23.71 -16.96
N ARG A 119 5.58 -23.02 -17.87
CA ARG A 119 5.66 -23.33 -19.31
C ARG A 119 6.95 -22.73 -19.92
N PRO A 120 7.86 -23.56 -20.46
CA PRO A 120 9.04 -23.07 -21.15
C PRO A 120 8.63 -22.22 -22.37
N GLY A 121 9.10 -20.97 -22.43
CA GLY A 121 8.81 -20.03 -23.52
C GLY A 121 7.67 -19.04 -23.29
N ALA A 122 7.07 -18.98 -22.09
CA ALA A 122 6.15 -17.90 -21.75
C ALA A 122 6.89 -16.54 -21.74
N ALA A 123 6.44 -15.59 -22.56
CA ALA A 123 6.95 -14.23 -22.58
C ALA A 123 6.86 -13.61 -21.18
N ALA A 124 7.97 -13.02 -20.69
CA ALA A 124 8.17 -12.30 -19.42
C ALA A 124 7.22 -12.70 -18.28
N ASN A 125 7.76 -13.33 -17.23
CA ASN A 125 7.00 -13.84 -16.08
C ASN A 125 6.07 -12.76 -15.52
N THR A 126 4.82 -12.77 -15.98
CA THR A 126 3.84 -11.75 -15.64
C THR A 126 3.07 -12.25 -14.44
N VAL A 127 3.20 -11.54 -13.33
CA VAL A 127 2.63 -11.91 -12.04
C VAL A 127 1.64 -10.85 -11.62
N THR A 128 0.44 -11.26 -11.22
CA THR A 128 -0.58 -10.35 -10.66
C THR A 128 -0.67 -10.54 -9.16
N VAL A 129 -0.59 -9.45 -8.40
CA VAL A 129 -0.72 -9.46 -6.93
C VAL A 129 -1.69 -8.37 -6.47
N PHE A 130 -2.26 -8.55 -5.28
CA PHE A 130 -3.12 -7.53 -4.68
C PHE A 130 -2.29 -6.31 -4.29
N SER A 131 -2.75 -5.11 -4.66
CA SER A 131 -2.06 -3.83 -4.41
C SER A 131 -1.73 -3.58 -2.94
N SER A 132 -2.64 -4.00 -2.05
CA SER A 132 -2.50 -3.90 -0.59
C SER A 132 -1.51 -4.89 0.03
N ARG A 133 -0.97 -5.83 -0.75
CA ARG A 133 -0.19 -6.96 -0.22
C ARG A 133 1.21 -7.08 -0.80
N VAL A 134 1.62 -6.14 -1.65
CA VAL A 134 2.90 -6.16 -2.36
C VAL A 134 4.05 -6.26 -1.34
N SER A 135 4.76 -7.37 -1.43
CA SER A 135 5.95 -7.70 -0.64
C SER A 135 7.01 -8.21 -1.61
N PHE A 136 8.26 -7.75 -1.47
CA PHE A 136 9.35 -8.15 -2.36
C PHE A 136 10.24 -9.20 -1.65
N PRO A 137 10.69 -10.25 -2.37
CA PRO A 137 11.70 -11.17 -1.85
C PRO A 137 12.98 -10.45 -1.41
N PRO A 138 13.69 -10.92 -0.36
CA PRO A 138 14.88 -10.26 0.18
C PRO A 138 16.17 -10.54 -0.62
N PHE A 139 16.05 -10.68 -1.94
CA PHE A 139 17.16 -10.92 -2.85
C PHE A 139 16.97 -10.13 -4.14
N CYS A 140 18.04 -9.98 -4.91
CA CYS A 140 18.08 -9.11 -6.08
C CYS A 140 17.23 -9.68 -7.24
N PRO A 141 16.36 -8.86 -7.86
CA PRO A 141 15.54 -9.30 -8.99
C PRO A 141 16.33 -9.56 -10.28
N GLU A 142 17.56 -9.06 -10.39
CA GLU A 142 18.40 -9.29 -11.58
C GLU A 142 19.17 -10.61 -11.46
N CYS A 143 20.00 -10.74 -10.42
CA CYS A 143 20.93 -11.87 -10.29
C CYS A 143 20.57 -12.93 -9.25
N GLY A 144 19.54 -12.72 -8.42
CA GLY A 144 19.16 -13.66 -7.35
C GLY A 144 20.03 -13.61 -6.09
N GLU A 145 21.11 -12.81 -6.08
CA GLU A 145 21.97 -12.63 -4.90
C GLU A 145 21.23 -11.98 -3.72
N PRO A 146 21.60 -12.29 -2.46
CA PRO A 146 21.01 -11.64 -1.29
C PRO A 146 21.02 -10.11 -1.39
N ALA A 147 19.92 -9.48 -0.97
CA ALA A 147 19.82 -8.03 -1.02
C ALA A 147 20.78 -7.40 0.00
N ALA A 148 21.53 -6.40 -0.44
CA ALA A 148 22.42 -5.62 0.41
C ALA A 148 21.88 -4.20 0.64
N THR A 149 20.96 -3.76 -0.21
CA THR A 149 20.44 -2.39 -0.22
C THR A 149 19.02 -2.38 -0.82
N VAL A 150 18.43 -1.19 -0.95
CA VAL A 150 17.13 -1.00 -1.59
C VAL A 150 17.23 -0.01 -2.75
N ALA A 151 16.44 -0.24 -3.79
CA ALA A 151 16.30 0.64 -4.93
C ALA A 151 14.85 1.10 -5.10
N LYS A 152 14.68 2.26 -5.71
CA LYS A 152 13.35 2.78 -6.06
C LYS A 152 12.80 2.01 -7.26
N LEU A 153 11.56 1.56 -7.17
CA LEU A 153 10.76 1.09 -8.29
C LEU A 153 9.61 2.08 -8.46
N GLY A 154 9.70 2.94 -9.47
CA GLY A 154 8.63 3.90 -9.77
C GLY A 154 7.36 3.16 -10.17
N VAL A 155 6.22 3.62 -9.65
CA VAL A 155 4.89 3.21 -10.08
C VAL A 155 4.16 4.41 -10.67
N GLY A 156 3.66 4.22 -11.87
CA GLY A 156 3.06 5.28 -12.67
C GLY A 156 3.22 4.90 -14.13
N ALA A 157 2.10 4.86 -14.85
CA ALA A 157 2.19 4.84 -16.30
C ALA A 157 2.70 6.21 -16.77
N LEU A 158 3.09 6.30 -18.05
CA LEU A 158 3.04 7.56 -18.78
C LEU A 158 1.58 8.04 -18.81
N VAL A 159 1.06 8.53 -17.69
CA VAL A 159 -0.30 9.05 -17.58
C VAL A 159 -0.29 10.46 -18.19
N PRO A 160 -1.34 10.84 -18.96
CA PRO A 160 -1.46 12.19 -19.51
C PRO A 160 -1.29 13.27 -18.43
N ALA A 161 -0.84 14.45 -18.86
CA ALA A 161 -0.40 15.54 -17.99
C ALA A 161 -1.43 16.06 -16.96
N SER A 162 -2.69 15.65 -17.05
CA SER A 162 -3.73 16.00 -16.10
C SER A 162 -3.73 15.17 -14.81
N ASP A 163 -3.07 14.00 -14.80
CA ASP A 163 -3.09 13.04 -13.68
C ASP A 163 -1.69 12.81 -13.07
N PHE A 164 -0.76 13.77 -13.23
CA PHE A 164 0.59 13.74 -12.65
C PHE A 164 0.61 13.57 -11.12
N LEU A 165 -0.52 13.78 -10.44
CA LEU A 165 -0.67 13.60 -9.00
C LEU A 165 -0.77 12.11 -8.57
N LYS A 166 -0.84 11.18 -9.53
CA LYS A 166 -0.90 9.74 -9.24
C LYS A 166 0.44 9.10 -9.61
N THR A 167 1.51 9.58 -9.01
CA THR A 167 2.80 8.91 -9.04
C THR A 167 3.08 8.32 -7.67
N GLY A 168 3.81 7.21 -7.66
CA GLY A 168 4.28 6.64 -6.42
C GLY A 168 5.53 5.82 -6.65
N TYR A 169 6.01 5.19 -5.59
CA TYR A 169 7.09 4.23 -5.71
C TYR A 169 7.00 3.12 -4.66
N TRP A 170 7.65 2.01 -4.98
CA TRP A 170 8.05 1.01 -4.01
C TRP A 170 9.55 1.04 -3.79
N LEU A 171 9.97 0.56 -2.62
CA LEU A 171 11.36 0.17 -2.41
C LEU A 171 11.46 -1.33 -2.69
N VAL A 172 12.49 -1.71 -3.44
CA VAL A 172 12.75 -3.09 -3.82
C VAL A 172 14.13 -3.49 -3.30
N PRO A 173 14.26 -4.66 -2.65
CA PRO A 173 15.56 -5.22 -2.26
C PRO A 173 16.44 -5.47 -3.48
N VAL A 174 17.69 -5.01 -3.45
CA VAL A 174 18.67 -5.24 -4.51
C VAL A 174 20.06 -5.51 -3.95
N CYS A 175 20.94 -6.12 -4.73
CA CYS A 175 22.34 -6.31 -4.35
C CYS A 175 23.16 -5.03 -4.61
N ALA A 176 24.38 -4.97 -4.09
CA ALA A 176 25.25 -3.80 -4.25
C ALA A 176 25.64 -3.48 -5.70
N ALA A 177 25.63 -4.49 -6.59
CA ALA A 177 25.93 -4.36 -8.01
C ALA A 177 24.76 -3.79 -8.83
N HIS A 178 23.52 -4.11 -8.45
CA HIS A 178 22.31 -3.73 -9.19
C HIS A 178 21.49 -2.68 -8.41
N ARG A 179 22.03 -1.47 -8.29
CA ARG A 179 21.38 -0.38 -7.50
C ARG A 179 20.11 0.22 -8.14
N ARG A 180 19.70 -0.27 -9.30
CA ARG A 180 18.51 0.15 -10.04
C ARG A 180 17.65 -1.08 -10.35
N THR A 181 16.34 -0.89 -10.45
CA THR A 181 15.36 -1.97 -10.65
C THR A 181 14.87 -2.08 -12.10
N THR A 182 15.07 -1.05 -12.90
CA THR A 182 14.72 -0.98 -14.32
C THR A 182 15.95 -1.44 -15.11
N PRO A 183 15.98 -2.71 -15.58
CA PRO A 183 14.88 -3.34 -16.30
C PRO A 183 14.25 -4.59 -15.67
N ALA A 184 14.73 -5.04 -14.51
CA ALA A 184 14.35 -6.31 -13.89
C ALA A 184 12.85 -6.46 -13.54
N ILE A 185 12.23 -5.36 -13.13
CA ILE A 185 10.82 -5.30 -12.70
C ILE A 185 10.12 -4.18 -13.46
N ARG A 186 9.02 -4.50 -14.16
CA ARG A 186 8.11 -3.51 -14.73
C ARG A 186 6.71 -3.66 -14.14
N VAL A 187 6.13 -2.56 -13.71
CA VAL A 187 4.78 -2.55 -13.14
C VAL A 187 3.76 -2.29 -14.26
N LYS A 188 2.70 -3.09 -14.30
CA LYS A 188 1.58 -3.03 -15.25
C LYS A 188 0.28 -2.66 -14.54
N ASN A 189 -0.53 -1.85 -15.21
CA ASN A 189 -1.89 -1.50 -14.78
C ASN A 189 -1.97 -0.90 -13.37
N TRP A 190 -0.93 -0.17 -12.96
CA TRP A 190 -0.95 0.52 -11.67
C TRP A 190 -1.97 1.67 -11.71
N SER A 191 -2.78 1.75 -10.66
CA SER A 191 -3.65 2.88 -10.33
C SER A 191 -3.80 2.90 -8.80
N PRO A 192 -3.98 4.08 -8.16
CA PRO A 192 -4.25 4.15 -6.72
C PRO A 192 -5.45 3.28 -6.28
N ASP A 193 -6.44 3.14 -7.16
CA ASP A 193 -7.66 2.36 -6.92
C ASP A 193 -7.55 0.91 -7.41
N ALA A 194 -6.42 0.50 -8.00
CA ALA A 194 -6.26 -0.83 -8.54
C ALA A 194 -6.26 -1.85 -7.40
N ARG A 195 -7.15 -2.85 -7.49
CA ARG A 195 -7.18 -3.99 -6.54
C ARG A 195 -6.02 -4.95 -6.77
N GLU A 196 -5.66 -5.10 -8.03
CA GLU A 196 -4.64 -6.02 -8.51
C GLU A 196 -3.68 -5.26 -9.41
N ILE A 197 -2.40 -5.57 -9.28
CA ILE A 197 -1.32 -4.93 -10.01
C ILE A 197 -0.51 -6.02 -10.69
N GLY A 198 -0.27 -5.85 -11.98
CA GLY A 198 0.58 -6.75 -12.75
C GLY A 198 2.04 -6.35 -12.63
N PHE A 199 2.93 -7.33 -12.65
CA PHE A 199 4.37 -7.15 -12.66
C PHE A 199 4.95 -8.01 -13.78
N GLU A 200 5.75 -7.44 -14.67
CA GLU A 200 6.64 -8.21 -15.54
C GLU A 200 7.98 -8.34 -14.84
N LEU A 201 8.44 -9.58 -14.66
CA LEU A 201 9.69 -9.90 -13.97
C LEU A 201 10.62 -10.64 -14.93
N THR A 202 11.83 -10.14 -15.10
CA THR A 202 12.82 -10.74 -16.02
C THR A 202 13.34 -12.07 -15.49
N ASN A 203 13.62 -12.17 -14.18
CA ASN A 203 14.13 -13.37 -13.55
C ASN A 203 12.98 -14.31 -13.11
N PRO A 204 12.93 -15.56 -13.61
CA PRO A 204 11.84 -16.50 -13.29
C PRO A 204 11.87 -17.01 -11.85
N ASP A 205 13.05 -17.18 -11.25
CA ASP A 205 13.16 -17.59 -9.84
C ASP A 205 12.65 -16.48 -8.92
N TYR A 206 12.99 -15.23 -9.23
CA TYR A 206 12.44 -14.07 -8.53
C TYR A 206 10.93 -13.97 -8.70
N ALA A 207 10.40 -14.25 -9.91
CA ALA A 207 8.96 -14.23 -10.16
C ALA A 207 8.20 -15.29 -9.34
N ARG A 208 8.75 -16.50 -9.23
CA ARG A 208 8.20 -17.56 -8.38
C ARG A 208 8.19 -17.13 -6.92
N ALA A 209 9.32 -16.67 -6.38
CA ALA A 209 9.41 -16.20 -5.00
C ALA A 209 8.49 -14.99 -4.72
N PHE A 210 8.39 -14.05 -5.67
CA PHE A 210 7.50 -12.90 -5.58
C PHE A 210 6.02 -13.35 -5.55
N LEU A 211 5.63 -14.30 -6.39
CA LEU A 211 4.28 -14.85 -6.37
C LEU A 211 3.99 -15.59 -5.05
N GLU A 212 4.94 -16.38 -4.56
CA GLU A 212 4.83 -17.13 -3.31
C GLU A 212 4.65 -16.20 -2.10
N ILE A 213 5.53 -15.21 -1.90
CA ILE A 213 5.47 -14.31 -0.74
C ILE A 213 4.16 -13.48 -0.72
N ASN A 214 3.66 -13.08 -1.89
CA ASN A 214 2.45 -12.27 -2.00
C ASN A 214 1.17 -13.07 -1.82
N ASN A 215 1.18 -14.37 -2.13
CA ASN A 215 0.03 -15.25 -1.96
C ASN A 215 0.04 -16.04 -0.64
N ALA A 216 1.21 -16.20 -0.02
CA ALA A 216 1.33 -16.86 1.27
C ALA A 216 0.49 -16.14 2.35
N PRO A 217 -0.12 -16.90 3.28
CA PRO A 217 -0.72 -16.31 4.47
C PRO A 217 0.36 -15.58 5.28
N LEU A 218 -0.04 -14.51 5.97
CA LEU A 218 0.88 -13.51 6.55
C LEU A 218 1.90 -14.12 7.53
N ASP A 219 1.54 -15.21 8.19
CA ASP A 219 2.37 -15.98 9.12
C ASP A 219 3.54 -16.70 8.45
N ARG A 220 3.40 -17.10 7.18
CA ARG A 220 4.42 -17.82 6.40
C ARG A 220 5.32 -16.96 5.55
N ARG A 221 5.13 -15.63 5.56
CA ARG A 221 5.92 -14.70 4.72
C ARG A 221 7.32 -14.44 5.25
N ARG A 222 7.63 -14.88 6.47
CA ARG A 222 8.87 -14.53 7.15
C ARG A 222 10.05 -15.26 6.48
N PRO A 223 10.98 -14.53 5.86
CA PRO A 223 12.22 -15.13 5.36
C PRO A 223 13.05 -15.71 6.52
N ASP A 224 14.08 -16.49 6.20
CA ASP A 224 15.02 -17.01 7.18
C ASP A 224 15.54 -15.88 8.09
N GLY A 225 15.34 -16.05 9.40
CA GLY A 225 15.62 -15.01 10.39
C GLY A 225 17.09 -14.60 10.40
N ALA A 226 18.00 -15.54 10.21
CA ALA A 226 19.44 -15.27 10.25
C ALA A 226 19.90 -14.38 9.09
N LEU A 227 19.44 -14.69 7.87
CA LEU A 227 19.74 -13.88 6.68
C LEU A 227 19.17 -12.47 6.82
N LEU A 228 17.92 -12.36 7.30
CA LEU A 228 17.29 -11.06 7.52
C LEU A 228 18.02 -10.22 8.55
N ASP A 229 18.45 -10.82 9.65
CA ASP A 229 19.14 -10.09 10.70
C ASP A 229 20.48 -9.56 10.20
N ALA A 230 21.19 -10.34 9.37
CA ALA A 230 22.42 -9.89 8.70
C ALA A 230 22.18 -8.71 7.74
N ILE A 231 21.16 -8.80 6.89
CA ILE A 231 20.79 -7.74 5.94
C ILE A 231 20.39 -6.47 6.70
N VAL A 232 19.52 -6.60 7.71
CA VAL A 232 19.05 -5.48 8.52
C VAL A 232 20.19 -4.84 9.30
N ALA A 233 21.16 -5.63 9.78
CA ALA A 233 22.34 -5.11 10.44
C ALA A 233 23.20 -4.23 9.51
N GLY A 234 23.50 -4.68 8.30
CA GLY A 234 24.30 -3.90 7.34
C GLY A 234 23.63 -2.58 6.95
N ILE A 235 22.31 -2.60 6.76
CA ILE A 235 21.52 -1.44 6.32
C ILE A 235 21.37 -0.39 7.41
N ARG A 236 21.47 -0.81 8.68
CA ARG A 236 21.51 0.15 9.80
C ARG A 236 22.73 1.05 9.73
N GLU A 237 23.84 0.68 9.11
CA GLU A 237 25.00 1.57 9.01
C GLU A 237 24.79 2.75 8.06
N PHE A 238 23.79 2.63 7.18
CA PHE A 238 23.45 3.62 6.17
C PHE A 238 22.13 4.33 6.49
N ARG A 239 21.93 5.46 5.81
CA ARG A 239 20.69 6.20 5.73
C ARG A 239 20.28 6.23 4.27
N TYR A 240 19.03 5.91 4.02
CA TYR A 240 18.43 5.91 2.70
C TYR A 240 17.64 7.20 2.55
N VAL A 241 18.05 8.05 1.62
CA VAL A 241 17.46 9.37 1.42
C VAL A 241 17.00 9.51 -0.03
N ILE A 242 15.80 10.04 -0.21
CA ILE A 242 15.28 10.45 -1.51
C ILE A 242 15.18 11.98 -1.51
N TYR A 243 15.69 12.60 -2.56
CA TYR A 243 15.56 14.03 -2.80
C TYR A 243 14.50 14.29 -3.86
N GLU A 244 13.94 15.47 -3.84
CA GLU A 244 12.89 15.88 -4.78
C GLU A 244 13.45 16.95 -5.70
N TYR A 245 13.04 16.98 -6.95
CA TYR A 245 13.37 18.09 -7.82
C TYR A 245 12.15 18.49 -8.62
N TYR A 246 11.96 19.80 -8.73
CA TYR A 246 10.82 20.38 -9.39
C TYR A 246 11.30 21.13 -10.64
N VAL A 247 10.77 20.72 -11.78
CA VAL A 247 11.06 21.33 -13.09
C VAL A 247 9.75 21.81 -13.66
N SER A 248 9.67 23.08 -13.99
CA SER A 248 8.48 23.72 -14.49
C SER A 248 8.79 24.55 -15.73
N ALA A 249 7.80 24.62 -16.60
CA ALA A 249 7.72 25.44 -17.78
C ALA A 249 6.32 26.09 -17.77
N VAL A 250 6.14 27.15 -18.55
CA VAL A 250 4.91 27.98 -18.52
C VAL A 250 3.62 27.15 -18.49
N PHE A 251 3.56 26.04 -19.22
CA PHE A 251 2.36 25.18 -19.33
C PHE A 251 2.48 23.80 -18.67
N PHE A 252 3.66 23.38 -18.23
CA PHE A 252 3.90 22.02 -17.73
C PHE A 252 4.82 22.05 -16.52
N SER A 253 4.54 21.24 -15.51
CA SER A 253 5.44 21.08 -14.39
C SER A 253 5.53 19.63 -13.96
N PHE A 254 6.69 19.26 -13.44
CA PHE A 254 7.04 17.91 -13.04
C PHE A 254 7.72 18.00 -11.68
N LEU A 255 7.10 17.38 -10.68
CA LEU A 255 7.78 17.02 -9.44
C LEU A 255 8.31 15.60 -9.62
N GLN A 256 9.61 15.41 -9.42
CA GLN A 256 10.23 14.11 -9.58
C GLN A 256 11.08 13.76 -8.37
N LEU A 257 11.01 12.49 -7.97
CA LEU A 257 11.86 11.94 -6.94
C LEU A 257 13.19 11.46 -7.53
N SER A 258 14.28 11.62 -6.79
CA SER A 258 15.57 11.04 -7.12
C SER A 258 15.56 9.51 -6.96
N ASP A 259 16.63 8.85 -7.43
CA ASP A 259 16.97 7.51 -6.97
C ASP A 259 17.23 7.51 -5.45
N VAL A 260 17.21 6.33 -4.82
CA VAL A 260 17.55 6.19 -3.40
C VAL A 260 19.04 6.40 -3.22
N HIS A 261 19.42 7.38 -2.41
CA HIS A 261 20.82 7.62 -2.03
C HIS A 261 21.15 6.89 -0.74
N GLU A 262 22.13 6.01 -0.82
CA GLU A 262 22.73 5.37 0.33
C GLU A 262 23.85 6.25 0.88
N LEU A 263 23.60 6.84 2.05
CA LEU A 263 24.55 7.71 2.73
C LEU A 263 25.02 7.03 4.01
N ARG A 264 26.32 7.00 4.26
CA ARG A 264 26.82 6.60 5.59
C ARG A 264 26.26 7.55 6.65
N ARG A 265 25.96 7.03 7.85
CA ARG A 265 25.34 7.82 8.94
C ARG A 265 26.09 9.09 9.33
N ASP A 266 27.40 9.12 9.13
CA ASP A 266 28.33 10.21 9.42
C ASP A 266 28.43 11.26 8.30
N ARG A 267 27.91 10.96 7.10
CA ARG A 267 27.94 11.88 5.96
C ARG A 267 26.81 12.91 6.05
N ASN A 268 27.12 14.14 5.65
CA ASN A 268 26.15 15.22 5.65
C ASN A 268 25.14 15.08 4.48
N ARG A 269 23.87 14.88 4.82
CA ARG A 269 22.75 14.75 3.86
C ARG A 269 22.53 16.00 3.02
N PHE A 270 22.89 17.18 3.54
CA PHE A 270 22.70 18.44 2.87
C PHE A 270 23.46 18.52 1.54
N VAL A 271 24.72 18.09 1.54
CA VAL A 271 25.64 18.22 0.40
C VAL A 271 25.14 17.42 -0.81
N HIS A 272 24.56 16.24 -0.58
CA HIS A 272 24.02 15.40 -1.64
C HIS A 272 22.73 15.97 -2.26
N GLY A 273 21.98 16.79 -1.51
CA GLY A 273 20.78 17.47 -1.98
C GLY A 273 21.07 18.70 -2.87
N LEU A 274 22.28 19.25 -2.82
CA LEU A 274 22.60 20.52 -3.49
C LEU A 274 22.37 20.50 -5.01
N LYS A 275 22.67 19.38 -5.68
CA LYS A 275 22.42 19.26 -7.12
C LYS A 275 20.92 19.32 -7.46
N TYR A 276 20.07 18.70 -6.63
CA TYR A 276 18.61 18.71 -6.81
C TYR A 276 18.04 20.09 -6.49
N ASN A 277 18.61 20.78 -5.51
CA ASN A 277 18.30 22.17 -5.21
C ASN A 277 18.69 23.12 -6.34
N ALA A 278 19.87 22.94 -6.94
CA ALA A 278 20.31 23.75 -8.07
C ALA A 278 19.36 23.60 -9.27
N VAL A 279 18.96 22.36 -9.60
CA VAL A 279 17.97 22.11 -10.66
C VAL A 279 16.65 22.79 -10.32
N THR A 280 16.13 22.58 -9.11
CA THR A 280 14.85 23.16 -8.67
C THR A 280 14.88 24.69 -8.64
N ALA A 281 15.97 25.29 -8.18
CA ALA A 281 16.13 26.73 -8.09
C ALA A 281 16.35 27.42 -9.44
N VAL A 282 16.69 26.68 -10.50
CA VAL A 282 16.81 27.26 -11.86
C VAL A 282 15.56 26.96 -12.68
N ALA A 283 15.01 25.76 -12.54
CA ALA A 283 13.95 25.25 -13.39
C ALA A 283 12.56 25.27 -12.75
N GLY A 284 12.41 25.55 -11.46
CA GLY A 284 11.12 25.44 -10.76
C GLY A 284 10.18 26.66 -10.92
N TRP A 285 10.68 27.83 -11.30
CA TRP A 285 9.93 29.10 -11.19
C TRP A 285 8.92 29.40 -12.31
N TRP A 286 8.96 28.65 -13.40
CA TRP A 286 8.37 29.09 -14.68
C TRP A 286 6.86 28.85 -14.82
N SER A 287 6.22 28.08 -13.94
CA SER A 287 4.75 27.93 -13.91
C SER A 287 4.08 28.99 -13.04
N PHE A 288 3.08 29.71 -13.59
CA PHE A 288 2.28 30.69 -12.85
C PHE A 288 0.91 30.09 -12.49
N PRO A 289 0.42 30.19 -11.23
CA PRO A 289 1.04 30.78 -10.04
C PRO A 289 1.78 29.75 -9.14
N THR A 290 1.68 28.45 -9.45
CA THR A 290 2.10 27.37 -8.55
C THR A 290 3.62 27.18 -8.46
N GLY A 291 4.38 27.60 -9.47
CA GLY A 291 5.81 27.32 -9.60
C GLY A 291 6.64 27.85 -8.43
N PRO A 292 6.58 29.15 -8.08
CA PRO A 292 7.32 29.69 -6.96
C PRO A 292 7.00 29.03 -5.62
N LEU A 293 5.73 28.71 -5.37
CA LEU A 293 5.32 28.07 -4.12
C LEU A 293 5.93 26.67 -3.99
N VAL A 294 5.75 25.81 -5.00
CA VAL A 294 6.28 24.44 -4.99
C VAL A 294 7.80 24.45 -4.94
N THR A 295 8.45 25.34 -5.69
CA THR A 295 9.91 25.50 -5.69
C THR A 295 10.46 25.76 -4.30
N VAL A 296 9.88 26.71 -3.56
CA VAL A 296 10.33 27.04 -2.20
C VAL A 296 10.12 25.84 -1.25
N VAL A 297 8.98 25.16 -1.32
CA VAL A 297 8.70 23.97 -0.50
C VAL A 297 9.70 22.86 -0.78
N THR A 298 9.95 22.53 -2.06
CA THR A 298 10.92 21.51 -2.49
C THR A 298 12.33 21.85 -2.05
N LEU A 299 12.76 23.11 -2.18
CA LEU A 299 14.07 23.57 -1.70
C LEU A 299 14.20 23.38 -0.19
N LEU A 300 13.23 23.84 0.60
CA LEU A 300 13.27 23.70 2.06
C LEU A 300 13.34 22.23 2.49
N LYS A 301 12.57 21.35 1.85
CA LYS A 301 12.57 19.90 2.13
C LYS A 301 13.92 19.24 1.86
N ASN A 302 14.55 19.56 0.74
CA ASN A 302 15.88 19.06 0.42
C ASN A 302 16.98 19.67 1.30
N LEU A 303 16.88 20.95 1.64
CA LEU A 303 17.81 21.62 2.57
C LEU A 303 17.70 21.02 3.98
N ALA A 304 16.53 20.53 4.39
CA ALA A 304 16.34 19.76 5.62
C ALA A 304 16.96 18.35 5.57
N GLY A 305 17.54 17.96 4.43
CA GLY A 305 18.24 16.70 4.23
C GLY A 305 17.45 15.64 3.47
N GLY A 306 16.36 16.02 2.80
CA GLY A 306 15.53 15.12 1.99
C GLY A 306 14.62 14.20 2.81
N THR A 307 13.94 13.28 2.12
CA THR A 307 13.03 12.32 2.76
C THR A 307 13.80 11.09 3.20
N ASP A 308 13.88 10.86 4.52
CA ASP A 308 14.51 9.66 5.10
C ASP A 308 13.58 8.46 4.96
N VAL A 309 13.96 7.51 4.11
CA VAL A 309 13.21 6.27 3.85
C VAL A 309 13.84 5.06 4.53
N THR A 310 14.84 5.26 5.40
CA THR A 310 15.52 4.18 6.14
C THR A 310 14.55 3.29 6.93
N PRO A 311 13.56 3.82 7.68
CA PRO A 311 12.60 2.98 8.40
C PRO A 311 11.85 2.06 7.44
N ARG A 312 11.37 2.60 6.31
CA ARG A 312 10.62 1.85 5.29
C ARG A 312 11.50 0.80 4.60
N ALA A 313 12.76 1.13 4.31
CA ALA A 313 13.72 0.19 3.73
C ALA A 313 13.89 -1.05 4.62
N VAL A 314 14.06 -0.84 5.93
CA VAL A 314 14.17 -1.95 6.91
C VAL A 314 12.90 -2.79 6.93
N GLU A 315 11.73 -2.17 6.80
CA GLU A 315 10.48 -2.93 6.82
C GLU A 315 10.24 -3.75 5.55
N VAL A 316 10.55 -3.20 4.37
CA VAL A 316 10.46 -3.90 3.09
C VAL A 316 11.33 -5.15 3.11
N LEU A 317 12.53 -5.06 3.66
CA LEU A 317 13.45 -6.19 3.74
C LEU A 317 12.99 -7.26 4.72
N LYS A 318 12.25 -6.88 5.76
CA LYS A 318 11.58 -7.83 6.65
C LYS A 318 10.39 -8.55 5.98
N GLY A 319 10.11 -8.28 4.70
CA GLY A 319 9.02 -8.90 3.95
C GLY A 319 7.63 -8.43 4.42
N LYS A 320 7.55 -7.30 5.14
CA LYS A 320 6.26 -6.73 5.48
C LYS A 320 5.59 -6.20 4.19
N PRO A 321 4.27 -6.35 4.04
CA PRO A 321 3.56 -5.77 2.91
C PRO A 321 3.46 -4.25 3.07
N PHE A 322 3.66 -3.51 1.97
CA PHE A 322 3.52 -2.05 1.95
C PHE A 322 2.66 -1.58 0.78
N PRO A 323 1.75 -0.62 1.00
CA PRO A 323 1.15 0.11 -0.10
C PRO A 323 2.23 0.89 -0.87
N ALA A 324 1.93 1.27 -2.11
CA ALA A 324 2.77 2.21 -2.82
C ALA A 324 2.88 3.51 -2.01
N ILE A 325 4.08 4.10 -1.98
CA ILE A 325 4.26 5.40 -1.36
C ILE A 325 3.72 6.41 -2.36
N GLU A 326 2.60 7.04 -2.02
CA GLU A 326 2.06 8.16 -2.77
C GLU A 326 3.00 9.35 -2.63
N GLU A 327 3.22 10.06 -3.73
CA GLU A 327 3.91 11.35 -3.71
C GLU A 327 2.94 12.39 -3.12
N GLU A 328 3.26 12.89 -1.93
CA GLU A 328 2.52 13.99 -1.26
C GLU A 328 2.76 15.34 -1.94
#